data_AF-A0A2S2NNB5-F1
#
_entry.id   AF-A0A2S2NNB5-F1
#
_cell.length_a   1.000
_cell.length_b   1.000
_cell.length_c   1.000
_cell.angle_alpha   90.00
_cell.angle_beta   90.00
_cell.angle_gamma   90.00
#
_symmetry.space_group_name_H-M   'P 1'
#
loop_
_entity.id
_entity.type
_entity.pdbx_description
1 polymer ?
#
loop_
_entity_poly.entity_id
_entity_poly.type
_entity_poly.pdbx_seq_one_letter_code
_entity_poly.pdbx_strand_id
1 'polypeptide(L)'
;TDKNCTASILTTADKTSLHQSTGEHKHLVNSQQKIERQILRENCKRKADDDISTRPLKIIRNELIKNNPTDIRYSDVQSMRKAMYDKRRKMYPVFPTSFNEAISQLKLVENDFCLFNGDQFVFVPENGEFVCITT
;
A
#
# COMPACT_ATOMS: atom_id res chain seq x y z
N THR A 1 0.80 -0.29 -19.36
CA THR A 1 1.05 -1.60 -19.96
C THR A 1 -0.14 -1.95 -20.81
N ASP A 2 0.09 -2.31 -22.06
CA ASP A 2 -0.95 -2.89 -22.92
C ASP A 2 -1.17 -4.34 -22.48
N LYS A 3 -2.43 -4.73 -22.24
CA LYS A 3 -2.77 -6.09 -21.79
C LYS A 3 -2.58 -7.13 -22.89
N ASN A 4 -2.48 -6.70 -24.14
CA ASN A 4 -2.29 -7.55 -25.30
C ASN A 4 -0.82 -7.65 -25.72
N CYS A 5 0.10 -6.99 -25.00
CA CYS A 5 1.53 -7.12 -25.25
C CYS A 5 2.02 -8.49 -24.77
N THR A 6 2.60 -9.27 -25.68
CA THR A 6 3.20 -10.58 -25.39
C THR A 6 4.72 -10.53 -25.25
N ALA A 7 5.34 -9.37 -25.45
CA ALA A 7 6.78 -9.19 -25.27
C ALA A 7 7.16 -9.35 -23.79
N SER A 8 8.30 -10.00 -23.55
CA SER A 8 8.78 -10.31 -22.20
C SER A 8 10.27 -10.06 -22.07
N ILE A 9 10.70 -9.76 -20.85
CA ILE A 9 12.10 -9.51 -20.50
C ILE A 9 12.45 -10.44 -19.35
N LEU A 10 13.52 -11.22 -19.51
CA LEU A 10 14.15 -12.01 -18.46
C LEU A 10 15.31 -11.20 -17.87
N THR A 11 15.29 -11.02 -16.56
CA THR A 11 16.35 -10.32 -15.82
C THR A 11 17.09 -11.27 -14.90
N THR A 12 18.29 -10.88 -14.49
CA THR A 12 19.02 -11.56 -13.41
C THR A 12 18.26 -11.45 -12.09
N ALA A 13 18.55 -12.32 -11.13
CA ALA A 13 17.80 -12.40 -9.86
C ALA A 13 17.79 -11.08 -9.08
N ASP A 14 18.85 -10.30 -9.19
CA ASP A 14 19.03 -8.96 -8.62
C ASP A 14 18.35 -7.84 -9.43
N LYS A 15 17.80 -8.15 -10.61
CA LYS A 15 17.09 -7.25 -11.53
C LYS A 15 17.93 -6.07 -12.02
N THR A 16 19.26 -6.18 -11.99
CA THR A 16 20.18 -5.12 -12.41
C THR A 16 20.58 -5.23 -13.88
N SER A 17 20.51 -6.44 -14.45
CA SER A 17 20.92 -6.71 -15.82
C SER A 17 19.88 -7.52 -16.60
N LEU A 18 19.86 -7.30 -17.91
CA LEU A 18 18.97 -7.98 -18.83
C LEU A 18 19.65 -9.25 -19.33
N HIS A 19 19.01 -10.40 -19.13
CA HIS A 19 19.52 -11.69 -19.60
C HIS A 19 18.98 -12.02 -20.99
N GLN A 20 17.69 -11.78 -21.22
CA GLN A 20 17.03 -12.08 -22.49
C GLN A 20 15.82 -11.17 -22.70
N SER A 21 15.52 -10.84 -23.96
CA SER A 21 14.27 -10.19 -24.38
C SER A 21 13.62 -11.01 -25.48
N THR A 22 12.31 -11.22 -25.39
CA THR A 22 11.55 -12.07 -26.32
C THR A 22 10.34 -11.31 -26.85
N GLY A 23 10.09 -11.39 -28.15
CA GLY A 23 8.97 -10.74 -28.82
C GLY A 23 9.18 -9.24 -29.06
N GLU A 24 8.20 -8.63 -29.73
CA GLU A 24 8.24 -7.20 -30.09
C GLU A 24 7.08 -6.45 -29.43
N HIS A 25 7.36 -5.22 -29.00
CA HIS A 25 6.33 -4.33 -28.47
C HIS A 25 5.50 -3.73 -29.61
N LYS A 26 4.30 -4.27 -29.82
CA LYS A 26 3.31 -3.74 -30.78
C LYS A 26 2.37 -2.71 -30.17
N HIS A 27 2.92 -1.80 -29.36
CA HIS A 27 2.18 -0.71 -28.75
C HIS A 27 3.09 0.50 -28.60
N LEU A 28 2.49 1.68 -28.47
CA LEU A 28 3.25 2.90 -28.20
C LEU A 28 3.99 2.80 -26.86
N VAL A 29 5.16 3.41 -26.83
CA VAL A 29 5.93 3.58 -25.59
C VAL A 29 5.09 4.42 -24.61
N ASN A 30 5.18 4.10 -23.31
CA ASN A 30 4.48 4.90 -22.31
C ASN A 30 5.05 6.32 -22.31
N SER A 31 4.17 7.33 -22.21
CA SER A 31 4.62 8.71 -22.06
C SER A 31 5.41 8.90 -20.77
N GLN A 32 6.34 9.86 -20.79
CA GLN A 32 7.15 10.23 -19.63
C GLN A 32 6.28 10.52 -18.40
N GLN A 33 5.18 11.27 -18.58
CA GLN A 33 4.20 11.56 -17.53
C GLN A 33 3.59 10.30 -16.91
N LYS A 34 3.33 9.26 -17.70
CA LYS A 34 2.76 8.01 -17.20
C LYS A 34 3.77 7.23 -16.37
N ILE A 35 5.05 7.27 -16.77
CA ILE A 35 6.17 6.68 -16.02
C ILE A 35 6.35 7.43 -14.69
N GLU A 36 6.38 8.77 -14.72
CA GLU A 36 6.50 9.60 -13.51
C GLU A 36 5.36 9.36 -12.52
N ARG A 37 4.11 9.30 -13.00
CA ARG A 37 2.95 8.95 -12.16
C ARG A 37 3.09 7.58 -11.52
N GLN A 38 3.62 6.59 -12.25
CA GLN A 38 3.83 5.25 -11.73
C GLN A 38 4.94 5.24 -10.66
N ILE A 39 6.07 5.90 -10.91
CA ILE A 39 7.17 6.04 -9.93
C ILE A 39 6.64 6.67 -8.64
N LEU A 40 5.94 7.80 -8.76
CA LEU A 40 5.35 8.51 -7.63
C LEU A 40 4.38 7.63 -6.82
N ARG A 41 3.48 6.92 -7.51
CA ARG A 41 2.54 6.00 -6.85
C ARG A 41 3.25 4.90 -6.08
N GLU A 42 4.29 4.29 -6.67
CA GLU A 42 5.03 3.21 -6.02
C GLU A 42 5.90 3.72 -4.85
N ASN A 43 6.45 4.93 -4.94
CA ASN A 43 7.11 5.58 -3.80
C ASN A 43 6.14 5.82 -2.63
N CYS A 44 4.97 6.37 -2.91
CA CYS A 44 3.91 6.57 -1.92
C CYS A 44 3.48 5.25 -1.27
N LYS A 45 3.35 4.17 -2.05
CA LYS A 45 3.01 2.83 -1.53
C LYS A 45 4.08 2.25 -0.62
N ARG A 46 5.37 2.40 -0.97
CA ARG A 46 6.49 1.94 -0.13
C ARG A 46 6.46 2.65 1.23
N LYS A 47 6.34 3.99 1.21
CA LYS A 47 6.22 4.78 2.45
C LYS A 47 4.98 4.49 3.28
N ALA A 48 3.88 4.10 2.63
CA ALA A 48 2.66 3.72 3.34
C ALA A 48 2.82 2.40 4.11
N ASP A 49 3.75 1.54 3.68
CA ASP A 49 4.16 0.31 4.35
C ASP A 49 5.05 0.64 5.56
N ASP A 50 6.04 1.52 5.38
CA ASP A 50 7.00 1.88 6.42
C ASP A 50 6.37 2.66 7.58
N ASP A 51 5.38 3.51 7.30
CA ASP A 51 4.70 4.35 8.29
C ASP A 51 3.18 4.32 8.08
N ILE A 52 2.52 3.43 8.83
CA ILE A 52 1.08 3.22 8.78
C ILE A 52 0.29 4.38 9.41
N SER A 53 0.89 5.05 10.40
CA SER A 53 0.27 6.09 11.22
C SER A 53 0.19 7.43 10.49
N THR A 54 1.17 7.72 9.62
CA THR A 54 1.19 8.99 8.89
C THR A 54 0.00 9.09 7.93
N ARG A 55 -0.66 10.25 7.92
CA ARG A 55 -1.76 10.53 7.00
C ARG A 55 -1.29 10.41 5.54
N PRO A 56 -1.99 9.66 4.66
CA PRO A 56 -1.56 9.47 3.27
C PRO A 56 -1.29 10.76 2.49
N LEU A 57 -2.11 11.80 2.72
CA LEU A 57 -1.91 13.12 2.10
C LEU A 57 -0.58 13.78 2.47
N LYS A 58 -0.04 13.52 3.67
CA LYS A 58 1.28 14.05 4.08
C LYS A 58 2.39 13.37 3.28
N ILE A 59 2.33 12.06 3.12
CA ILE A 59 3.26 11.29 2.28
C ILE A 59 3.18 11.75 0.82
N ILE A 60 1.97 11.85 0.26
CA ILE A 60 1.78 12.29 -1.13
C ILE A 60 2.34 13.69 -1.34
N ARG A 61 2.05 14.64 -0.44
CA ARG A 61 2.61 16.01 -0.54
C ARG A 61 4.13 16.00 -0.51
N ASN A 62 4.74 15.26 0.41
CA ASN A 62 6.19 15.16 0.50
C ASN A 62 6.80 14.57 -0.77
N GLU A 63 6.18 13.53 -1.34
CA GLU A 63 6.65 12.95 -2.60
C GLU A 63 6.44 13.86 -3.81
N LEU A 64 5.36 14.64 -3.86
CA LEU A 64 5.14 15.64 -4.92
C LEU A 64 6.20 16.74 -4.88
N ILE A 65 6.54 17.26 -3.70
CA ILE A 65 7.59 18.27 -3.52
C ILE A 65 8.95 17.69 -3.92
N LYS A 66 9.25 16.46 -3.49
CA LYS A 66 10.54 15.81 -3.73
C LYS A 66 10.80 15.49 -5.22
N ASN A 67 9.79 14.97 -5.92
CA ASN A 67 9.95 14.48 -7.29
C ASN A 67 9.51 15.50 -8.36
N ASN A 68 8.81 16.58 -7.96
CA ASN A 68 8.34 17.68 -8.80
C ASN A 68 7.80 17.25 -10.19
N PRO A 69 6.78 16.36 -10.26
CA PRO A 69 6.24 15.87 -11.53
C PRO A 69 5.50 16.98 -12.30
N THR A 70 5.50 16.88 -13.61
CA THR A 70 5.04 17.96 -14.52
C THR A 70 3.51 18.05 -14.70
N ASP A 71 2.77 16.95 -14.57
CA ASP A 71 1.31 16.92 -14.77
C ASP A 71 0.63 15.87 -13.87
N ILE A 72 0.28 16.30 -12.64
CA ILE A 72 -0.48 15.50 -11.69
C ILE A 72 -1.88 16.06 -11.56
N ARG A 73 -2.87 15.24 -11.88
CA ARG A 73 -4.28 15.58 -11.71
C ARG A 73 -4.76 15.16 -10.34
N TYR A 74 -5.86 15.77 -9.90
CA TYR A 74 -6.52 15.37 -8.65
C TYR A 74 -6.93 13.89 -8.64
N SER A 75 -7.35 13.33 -9.78
CA SER A 75 -7.66 11.90 -9.92
C SER A 75 -6.46 11.01 -9.63
N ASP A 76 -5.24 11.45 -9.95
CA ASP A 76 -4.01 10.71 -9.66
C ASP A 76 -3.75 10.67 -8.15
N VAL A 77 -3.94 11.80 -7.46
CA VAL A 77 -3.84 11.88 -5.99
C VAL A 77 -4.86 10.94 -5.32
N GLN A 78 -6.09 10.87 -5.84
CA GLN A 78 -7.10 9.93 -5.35
C GLN A 78 -6.68 8.47 -5.55
N SER A 79 -6.16 8.14 -6.73
CA SER A 79 -5.65 6.80 -7.05
C SER A 79 -4.46 6.40 -6.17
N MET A 80 -3.53 7.32 -5.91
CA MET A 80 -2.40 7.11 -4.99
C MET A 80 -2.89 6.86 -3.57
N ARG A 81 -3.79 7.72 -3.08
CA ARG A 81 -4.36 7.57 -1.74
C ARG A 81 -5.06 6.22 -1.57
N LYS A 82 -5.86 5.79 -2.54
CA LYS A 82 -6.48 4.46 -2.55
C LYS A 82 -5.43 3.36 -2.51
N ALA A 83 -4.42 3.43 -3.37
CA ALA A 83 -3.35 2.43 -3.43
C ALA A 83 -2.57 2.28 -2.12
N MET A 84 -2.38 3.39 -1.39
CA MET A 84 -1.75 3.38 -0.07
C MET A 84 -2.65 2.72 0.96
N TYR A 85 -3.95 3.02 0.98
CA TYR A 85 -4.89 2.34 1.87
C TYR A 85 -4.98 0.84 1.57
N ASP A 86 -5.03 0.46 0.29
CA ASP A 86 -5.01 -0.94 -0.15
C ASP A 86 -3.73 -1.64 0.33
N LYS A 87 -2.58 -0.97 0.29
CA LYS A 87 -1.31 -1.51 0.78
C LYS A 87 -1.32 -1.68 2.30
N ARG A 88 -1.77 -0.67 3.05
CA ARG A 88 -1.92 -0.73 4.52
C ARG A 88 -2.90 -1.81 4.97
N ARG A 89 -4.02 -1.98 4.26
CA ARG A 89 -5.03 -2.98 4.61
C ARG A 89 -4.49 -4.41 4.57
N LYS A 90 -3.49 -4.69 3.72
CA LYS A 90 -2.84 -6.00 3.65
C LYS A 90 -2.08 -6.39 4.92
N MET A 91 -1.78 -5.44 5.81
CA MET A 91 -1.15 -5.74 7.10
C MET A 91 -2.14 -6.25 8.14
N TYR A 92 -3.42 -5.96 7.97
CA TYR A 92 -4.46 -6.32 8.92
C TYR A 92 -5.20 -7.58 8.48
N PRO A 93 -5.84 -8.32 9.42
CA PRO A 93 -6.69 -9.46 9.08
C PRO A 93 -7.86 -9.05 8.15
N VAL A 94 -8.54 -10.01 7.57
CA VAL A 94 -9.75 -9.73 6.78
C VAL A 94 -10.81 -9.06 7.65
N PHE A 95 -11.61 -8.16 7.09
CA PHE A 95 -12.70 -7.55 7.85
C PHE A 95 -13.63 -8.64 8.39
N PRO A 96 -13.91 -8.65 9.71
CA PRO A 96 -14.78 -9.65 10.30
C PRO A 96 -16.21 -9.45 9.79
N THR A 97 -16.90 -10.56 9.57
CA THR A 97 -18.29 -10.61 9.10
C THR A 97 -19.30 -10.79 10.22
N SER A 98 -18.83 -11.13 11.43
CA SER A 98 -19.65 -11.29 12.62
C SER A 98 -18.94 -10.71 13.85
N PHE A 99 -19.73 -10.46 14.90
CA PHE A 99 -19.20 -10.01 16.19
C PHE A 99 -18.20 -11.01 16.78
N ASN A 100 -18.53 -12.30 16.79
CA ASN A 100 -17.65 -13.35 17.32
C ASN A 100 -16.33 -13.45 16.55
N GLU A 101 -16.37 -13.27 15.22
CA GLU A 101 -15.18 -13.20 14.39
C GLU A 101 -14.35 -11.97 14.73
N ALA A 102 -14.97 -10.81 14.94
CA ALA A 102 -14.28 -9.60 15.35
C ALA A 102 -13.55 -9.77 16.69
N ILE A 103 -14.23 -10.35 17.70
CA ILE A 103 -13.64 -10.64 19.01
C ILE A 103 -12.48 -11.62 18.89
N SER A 104 -12.64 -12.68 18.10
CA SER A 104 -11.60 -13.68 17.87
C SER A 104 -10.38 -13.07 17.18
N GLN A 105 -10.60 -12.23 16.16
CA GLN A 105 -9.54 -11.52 15.46
C GLN A 105 -8.82 -10.53 16.39
N LEU A 106 -9.55 -9.78 17.22
CA LEU A 106 -8.96 -8.84 18.19
C LEU A 106 -8.01 -9.54 19.16
N LYS A 107 -8.41 -10.69 19.70
CA LYS A 107 -7.55 -11.52 20.58
C LYS A 107 -6.28 -12.00 19.87
N LEU A 108 -6.33 -12.24 18.55
CA LEU A 108 -5.14 -12.64 17.77
C LEU A 108 -4.19 -11.49 17.49
N VAL A 109 -4.69 -10.25 17.36
CA VAL A 109 -3.90 -9.07 16.96
C VAL A 109 -3.54 -8.13 18.12
N GLU A 110 -3.96 -8.47 19.33
CA GLU A 110 -3.84 -7.66 20.55
C GLU A 110 -2.40 -7.17 20.79
N ASN A 111 -1.42 -8.07 20.62
CA ASN A 111 -0.01 -7.77 20.88
C ASN A 111 0.70 -7.03 19.72
N ASP A 112 0.14 -7.02 18.52
CA ASP A 112 0.81 -6.48 17.33
C ASP A 112 0.22 -5.12 16.90
N PHE A 113 -1.08 -4.91 17.12
CA PHE A 113 -1.81 -3.76 16.59
C PHE A 113 -2.54 -2.93 17.65
N CYS A 114 -2.68 -3.44 18.88
CA CYS A 114 -3.37 -2.75 19.97
C CYS A 114 -2.41 -2.14 21.00
N LEU A 115 -1.21 -1.78 20.53
CA LEU A 115 -0.19 -1.07 21.31
C LEU A 115 -0.06 0.38 20.84
N PHE A 116 0.04 1.31 21.79
CA PHE A 116 0.42 2.69 21.57
C PHE A 116 1.57 3.05 22.51
N ASN A 117 2.71 3.47 21.96
CA ASN A 117 3.95 3.71 22.72
C ASN A 117 4.41 2.53 23.59
N GLY A 118 4.06 1.29 23.21
CA GLY A 118 4.39 0.08 23.97
C GLY A 118 3.32 -0.33 24.98
N ASP A 119 2.30 0.51 25.21
CA ASP A 119 1.21 0.24 26.14
C ASP A 119 -0.03 -0.28 25.40
N GLN A 120 -0.68 -1.28 25.99
CA GLN A 120 -1.91 -1.85 25.45
C GLN A 120 -3.10 -0.92 25.70
N PHE A 121 -3.82 -0.55 24.64
CA PHE A 121 -4.98 0.35 24.71
C PHE A 121 -6.32 -0.33 24.40
N VAL A 122 -6.29 -1.61 24.00
CA VAL A 122 -7.49 -2.43 23.78
C VAL A 122 -7.42 -3.65 24.68
N PHE A 123 -8.48 -3.89 25.45
CA PHE A 123 -8.63 -5.07 26.30
C PHE A 123 -9.89 -5.83 25.91
N VAL A 124 -9.74 -7.13 25.65
CA VAL A 124 -10.85 -8.04 25.35
C VAL A 124 -11.03 -9.02 26.51
N PRO A 125 -12.09 -8.90 27.33
CA PRO A 125 -12.34 -9.82 28.43
C PRO A 125 -12.54 -11.26 27.95
N GLU A 126 -12.33 -12.23 28.84
CA GLU A 126 -12.41 -13.65 28.51
C GLU A 126 -13.78 -14.03 27.94
N ASN A 127 -14.87 -13.51 28.51
CA ASN A 127 -16.25 -13.73 28.07
C ASN A 127 -16.52 -13.22 26.63
N GLY A 128 -15.70 -12.30 26.12
CA GLY A 128 -15.79 -11.79 24.76
C GLY A 128 -17.08 -11.00 24.46
N GLU A 129 -17.79 -10.54 25.49
CA GLU A 129 -19.09 -9.85 25.32
C GLU A 129 -18.94 -8.37 24.96
N PHE A 130 -17.81 -7.78 25.31
CA PHE A 130 -17.50 -6.37 25.04
C PHE A 130 -16.00 -6.17 24.81
N VAL A 131 -15.63 -4.96 24.38
CA VAL A 131 -14.24 -4.54 24.19
C VAL A 131 -14.05 -3.23 24.94
N CYS A 132 -13.00 -3.15 25.75
CA CYS A 132 -12.58 -1.90 26.39
C CYS A 132 -11.51 -1.23 25.54
N ILE A 133 -11.71 0.06 25.23
CA ILE A 133 -10.73 0.90 24.56
C ILE A 133 -10.40 2.06 25.49
N THR A 134 -9.14 2.20 25.84
CA THR A 134 -8.64 3.32 26.66
C THR A 134 -8.08 4.40 25.74
N THR A 135 -8.28 5.66 26.12
CA THR A 135 -7.85 6.85 25.36
C THR A 135 -6.83 7.65 26.14
#